data_AF-A0A6N7Z6H6-F1
#
_entry.id   AF-A0A6N7Z6H6-F1
#
_cell.length_a   1.000
_cell.length_b   1.000
_cell.length_c   1.000
_cell.angle_alpha   90.00
_cell.angle_beta   90.00
_cell.angle_gamma   90.00
#
_symmetry.space_group_name_H-M   'P 1'
#
loop_
_entity.id
_entity.type
_entity.pdbx_description
1 polymer ?
#
loop_
_entity_poly.entity_id
_entity_poly.type
_entity_poly.pdbx_seq_one_letter_code
_entity_poly.pdbx_strand_id
1 'polypeptide(L)'
;MTDLHGYLRSLDAETLAELLLEQAERDPELHARLRLRAGSGAEPADLLERQAASGESTKIVAVLDTLGRLLDAGTQADLAPLARRTVDRIVKVQQEDPDILRRSVALYARACAARPPADLPDWIADTALGHGVDVDLELFAKPLGDNGLAKLKSIVDKKSGRATEKLAEQLAELSGDVNALLEILARQPDRLEVRLKVVRVLREAGRTAEAVAYAARVRNGAAPEEKESDQRVRALLADGRTEEAWAAARQCSLEVLVEVAELREQDHPAEVLDVYKRHVDHLIEQKDAVHYELAAKRLRKIRQLYRRAGIPAEFTPYLAELVTVHKRKARLIAEIRQARIALPKG
;
A
#
# COMPACT_ATOMS: atom_id res chain seq x y z
N MET A 1 -56.20 -40.12 -15.06
CA MET A 1 -54.94 -39.39 -14.79
C MET A 1 -55.30 -38.28 -13.83
N THR A 2 -54.83 -38.36 -12.60
CA THR A 2 -55.17 -37.38 -11.55
C THR A 2 -54.67 -36.02 -11.99
N ASP A 3 -55.59 -35.05 -12.12
CA ASP A 3 -55.23 -33.69 -12.49
C ASP A 3 -54.51 -33.02 -11.31
N LEU A 4 -53.19 -33.17 -11.30
CA LEU A 4 -52.30 -32.61 -10.29
C LEU A 4 -52.43 -31.08 -10.23
N HIS A 5 -52.67 -30.43 -11.37
CA HIS A 5 -52.85 -28.99 -11.41
C HIS A 5 -54.17 -28.56 -10.78
N GLY A 6 -55.25 -29.30 -11.02
CA GLY A 6 -56.54 -29.10 -10.37
C GLY A 6 -56.47 -29.31 -8.86
N TYR A 7 -55.78 -30.36 -8.41
CA TYR A 7 -55.56 -30.63 -6.98
C TYR A 7 -54.74 -29.53 -6.30
N LEU A 8 -53.60 -29.13 -6.88
CA LEU A 8 -52.76 -28.06 -6.31
C LEU A 8 -53.50 -26.73 -6.24
N ARG A 9 -54.41 -26.43 -7.18
CA ARG A 9 -55.25 -25.23 -7.12
C ARG A 9 -56.34 -25.27 -6.04
N SER A 10 -56.73 -26.47 -5.61
CA SER A 10 -57.73 -26.64 -4.56
C SER A 10 -57.15 -26.51 -3.15
N LEU A 11 -55.82 -26.58 -3.01
CA LEU A 11 -55.12 -26.39 -1.74
C LEU A 11 -55.00 -24.91 -1.38
N ASP A 12 -55.01 -24.64 -0.09
CA ASP A 12 -54.77 -23.31 0.45
C ASP A 12 -53.28 -22.94 0.40
N ALA A 13 -53.00 -21.64 0.56
CA ALA A 13 -51.66 -21.10 0.40
C ALA A 13 -50.65 -21.60 1.45
N GLU A 14 -51.12 -21.96 2.65
CA GLU A 14 -50.27 -22.45 3.73
C GLU A 14 -49.81 -23.87 3.42
N THR A 15 -50.74 -24.75 3.06
CA THR A 15 -50.44 -26.12 2.63
C THR A 15 -49.54 -26.16 1.39
N LEU A 16 -49.73 -25.27 0.42
CA LEU A 16 -48.85 -25.17 -0.76
C LEU A 16 -47.44 -24.70 -0.41
N ALA A 17 -47.31 -23.76 0.54
CA ALA A 17 -46.01 -23.26 0.99
C ALA A 17 -45.23 -24.34 1.75
N GLU A 18 -45.89 -25.12 2.61
CA GLU A 18 -45.29 -26.25 3.32
C GLU A 18 -44.80 -27.32 2.35
N LEU A 19 -45.62 -27.71 1.36
CA LEU A 19 -45.21 -28.66 0.32
C LEU A 19 -44.01 -28.17 -0.49
N LEU A 20 -43.96 -26.87 -0.83
CA LEU A 20 -42.83 -26.28 -1.55
C LEU A 20 -41.56 -26.23 -0.70
N LEU A 21 -41.67 -25.96 0.60
CA LEU A 21 -40.54 -25.99 1.54
C LEU A 21 -40.01 -27.41 1.72
N GLU A 22 -40.88 -28.41 1.88
CA GLU A 22 -40.47 -29.83 1.95
C GLU A 22 -39.74 -30.29 0.67
N GLN A 23 -40.18 -29.85 -0.50
CA GLN A 23 -39.45 -30.15 -1.75
C GLN A 23 -38.12 -29.40 -1.83
N ALA A 24 -38.06 -28.16 -1.35
CA ALA A 24 -36.84 -27.37 -1.34
C ALA A 24 -35.77 -27.96 -0.42
N GLU A 25 -36.13 -28.55 0.72
CA GLU A 25 -35.17 -29.25 1.59
C GLU A 25 -34.47 -30.43 0.89
N ARG A 26 -35.13 -31.04 -0.09
CA ARG A 26 -34.61 -32.18 -0.86
C ARG A 26 -33.87 -31.76 -2.13
N ASP A 27 -34.10 -30.53 -2.62
CA ASP A 27 -33.49 -29.97 -3.82
C ASP A 27 -32.75 -28.65 -3.49
N PRO A 28 -31.41 -28.68 -3.36
CA PRO A 28 -30.63 -27.51 -2.99
C PRO A 28 -30.73 -26.36 -4.00
N GLU A 29 -31.05 -26.64 -5.27
CA GLU A 29 -31.23 -25.60 -6.29
C GLU A 29 -32.57 -24.88 -6.11
N LEU A 30 -33.64 -25.63 -5.78
CA LEU A 30 -34.95 -25.06 -5.47
C LEU A 30 -34.90 -24.23 -4.17
N HIS A 31 -34.19 -24.71 -3.14
CA HIS A 31 -33.98 -23.98 -1.88
C HIS A 31 -33.26 -22.65 -2.07
N ALA A 32 -32.20 -22.65 -2.88
CA ALA A 32 -31.47 -21.44 -3.22
C ALA A 32 -32.38 -20.45 -3.97
N ARG A 33 -33.16 -20.92 -4.95
CA ARG A 33 -34.12 -20.08 -5.70
C ARG A 33 -35.20 -19.45 -4.81
N LEU A 34 -35.77 -20.20 -3.85
CA LEU A 34 -36.79 -19.68 -2.93
C LEU A 34 -36.20 -18.66 -1.95
N ARG A 35 -35.01 -18.93 -1.38
CA ARG A 35 -34.29 -17.96 -0.53
C ARG A 35 -33.94 -16.67 -1.25
N LEU A 36 -33.54 -16.77 -2.52
CA LEU A 36 -33.22 -15.61 -3.34
C LEU A 36 -34.46 -14.77 -3.67
N ARG A 37 -35.62 -15.39 -3.92
CA ARG A 37 -36.88 -14.65 -4.13
C ARG A 37 -37.43 -14.02 -2.85
N ALA A 38 -37.19 -14.65 -1.70
CA ALA A 38 -37.54 -14.09 -0.40
C ALA A 38 -36.64 -12.88 -0.01
N GLY A 39 -35.42 -12.81 -0.55
CA GLY A 39 -34.46 -11.72 -0.34
C GLY A 39 -34.27 -10.82 -1.56
N SER A 40 -35.20 -9.88 -1.78
CA SER A 40 -35.07 -8.66 -2.60
C SER A 40 -34.67 -8.76 -4.10
N GLY A 41 -35.62 -8.40 -4.98
CA GLY A 41 -35.43 -7.36 -6.00
C GLY A 41 -34.41 -7.53 -7.14
N ALA A 42 -33.91 -8.73 -7.45
CA ALA A 42 -33.05 -8.93 -8.63
C ALA A 42 -33.88 -9.28 -9.89
N GLU A 43 -33.63 -8.58 -11.00
CA GLU A 43 -34.24 -8.82 -12.31
C GLU A 43 -33.90 -10.24 -12.85
N PRO A 44 -34.83 -10.92 -13.53
CA PRO A 44 -34.64 -12.29 -14.01
C PRO A 44 -33.49 -12.47 -15.03
N ALA A 45 -33.09 -11.40 -15.74
CA ALA A 45 -31.97 -11.43 -16.68
C ALA A 45 -30.61 -11.59 -15.99
N ASP A 46 -30.37 -10.85 -14.90
CA ASP A 46 -29.14 -10.93 -14.09
C ASP A 46 -28.95 -12.33 -13.47
N LEU A 47 -30.05 -13.03 -13.21
CA LEU A 47 -30.04 -14.37 -12.63
C LEU A 47 -29.66 -15.45 -13.65
N LEU A 48 -30.11 -15.33 -14.90
CA LEU A 48 -29.73 -16.25 -15.98
C LEU A 48 -28.27 -16.07 -16.38
N GLU A 49 -27.76 -14.84 -16.41
CA GLU A 49 -26.34 -14.58 -16.67
C GLU A 49 -25.45 -15.15 -15.56
N ARG A 50 -25.83 -15.01 -14.29
CA ARG A 50 -25.08 -15.60 -13.16
C ARG A 50 -25.10 -17.13 -13.15
N GLN A 51 -26.23 -17.77 -13.49
CA GLN A 51 -26.31 -19.23 -13.61
C GLN A 51 -25.50 -19.76 -14.80
N ALA A 52 -25.56 -19.11 -15.96
CA ALA A 52 -24.76 -19.46 -17.12
C ALA A 52 -23.26 -19.29 -16.82
N ALA A 53 -22.86 -18.22 -16.14
CA ALA A 53 -21.49 -17.97 -15.70
C ALA A 53 -20.99 -19.05 -14.71
N SER A 54 -21.83 -19.49 -13.77
CA SER A 54 -21.51 -20.55 -12.80
C SER A 54 -21.30 -21.92 -13.49
N GLY A 55 -22.18 -22.28 -14.42
CA GLY A 55 -22.04 -23.49 -15.23
C GLY A 55 -20.81 -23.46 -16.14
N GLU A 56 -20.42 -22.29 -16.64
CA GLU A 56 -19.23 -22.11 -17.45
C GLU A 56 -17.94 -22.18 -16.62
N SER A 57 -17.91 -21.59 -15.43
CA SER A 57 -16.79 -21.69 -14.49
C SER A 57 -16.51 -23.15 -14.11
N THR A 58 -17.56 -23.92 -13.82
CA THR A 58 -17.44 -25.36 -13.51
C THR A 58 -16.82 -26.15 -14.68
N LYS A 59 -17.22 -25.85 -15.93
CA LYS A 59 -16.62 -26.46 -17.13
C LYS A 59 -15.15 -26.06 -17.30
N ILE A 60 -14.82 -24.79 -17.08
CA ILE A 60 -13.45 -24.28 -17.17
C ILE A 60 -12.56 -25.01 -16.15
N VAL A 61 -13.00 -25.12 -14.89
CA VAL A 61 -12.24 -25.84 -13.85
C VAL A 61 -11.99 -27.30 -14.23
N ALA A 62 -13.02 -28.01 -14.74
CA ALA A 62 -12.85 -29.38 -15.20
C ALA A 62 -11.84 -29.50 -16.37
N VAL A 63 -11.84 -28.53 -17.30
CA VAL A 63 -10.84 -28.46 -18.38
C VAL A 63 -9.44 -28.21 -17.82
N LEU A 64 -9.29 -27.33 -16.83
CA LEU A 64 -7.98 -27.09 -16.19
C LEU A 64 -7.47 -28.34 -15.43
N ASP A 65 -8.36 -29.08 -14.76
CA ASP A 65 -8.00 -30.32 -14.06
C ASP A 65 -7.58 -31.44 -15.02
N THR A 66 -8.23 -31.54 -16.18
CA THR A 66 -7.84 -32.49 -17.24
C THR A 66 -6.52 -32.11 -17.88
N LEU A 67 -6.34 -30.82 -18.23
CA LEU A 67 -5.07 -30.30 -18.74
C LEU A 67 -3.91 -30.56 -17.78
N GLY A 68 -4.11 -30.26 -16.49
CA GLY A 68 -3.11 -30.51 -15.44
C GLY A 68 -2.69 -31.98 -15.40
N ARG A 69 -3.65 -32.90 -15.33
CA ARG A 69 -3.36 -34.35 -15.34
C ARG A 69 -2.62 -34.82 -16.58
N LEU A 70 -2.97 -34.31 -17.76
CA LEU A 70 -2.30 -34.68 -19.02
C LEU A 70 -0.85 -34.18 -19.08
N LEU A 71 -0.61 -32.96 -18.58
CA LEU A 71 0.73 -32.39 -18.47
C LEU A 71 1.58 -33.15 -17.43
N ASP A 72 0.99 -33.51 -16.28
CA ASP A 72 1.66 -34.29 -15.24
C ASP A 72 2.03 -35.70 -15.72
N ALA A 73 1.19 -36.28 -16.60
CA ALA A 73 1.45 -37.57 -17.23
C ALA A 73 2.53 -37.53 -18.34
N GLY A 74 3.07 -36.37 -18.69
CA GLY A 74 4.13 -36.24 -19.71
C GLY A 74 3.65 -36.51 -21.15
N THR A 75 2.40 -36.15 -21.46
CA THR A 75 1.81 -36.31 -22.80
C THR A 75 2.65 -35.66 -23.91
N GLN A 76 2.77 -36.34 -25.05
CA GLN A 76 3.44 -35.83 -26.26
C GLN A 76 2.53 -34.97 -27.16
N ALA A 77 1.22 -34.97 -26.89
CA ALA A 77 0.26 -34.15 -27.63
C ALA A 77 0.47 -32.66 -27.31
N ASP A 78 0.27 -31.82 -28.34
CA ASP A 78 0.37 -30.37 -28.18
C ASP A 78 -0.88 -29.81 -27.48
N LEU A 79 -0.73 -29.52 -26.19
CA LEU A 79 -1.79 -28.98 -25.34
C LEU A 79 -1.81 -27.44 -25.33
N ALA A 80 -0.81 -26.78 -25.93
CA ALA A 80 -0.73 -25.32 -25.91
C ALA A 80 -1.94 -24.63 -26.57
N PRO A 81 -2.48 -25.11 -27.71
CA PRO A 81 -3.68 -24.52 -28.31
C PRO A 81 -4.92 -24.63 -27.42
N LEU A 82 -5.09 -25.76 -26.72
CA LEU A 82 -6.22 -25.96 -25.81
C LEU A 82 -6.08 -25.07 -24.58
N ALA A 83 -4.90 -25.04 -23.96
CA ALA A 83 -4.63 -24.19 -22.81
C ALA A 83 -4.80 -22.70 -23.14
N ARG A 84 -4.30 -22.25 -24.30
CA ARG A 84 -4.47 -20.86 -24.78
C ARG A 84 -5.94 -20.49 -24.91
N ARG A 85 -6.75 -21.34 -25.58
CA ARG A 85 -8.20 -21.08 -25.74
C ARG A 85 -8.90 -20.96 -24.40
N THR A 86 -8.51 -21.75 -23.41
CA THR A 86 -9.07 -21.66 -22.05
C THR A 86 -8.72 -20.32 -21.41
N VAL A 87 -7.46 -19.87 -21.49
CA VAL A 87 -7.06 -18.54 -20.98
C VAL A 87 -7.81 -17.43 -21.70
N ASP A 88 -7.83 -17.41 -23.04
CA ASP A 88 -8.51 -16.38 -23.83
C ASP A 88 -10.01 -16.30 -23.49
N ARG A 89 -10.63 -17.43 -23.18
CA ARG A 89 -12.04 -17.48 -22.76
C ARG A 89 -12.25 -16.88 -21.37
N ILE A 90 -11.37 -17.18 -20.41
CA ILE A 90 -11.42 -16.60 -19.06
C ILE A 90 -11.22 -15.08 -19.13
N VAL A 91 -10.24 -14.62 -19.90
CA VAL A 91 -9.93 -13.19 -20.08
C VAL A 91 -11.12 -12.43 -20.68
N LYS A 92 -11.85 -13.02 -21.63
CA LYS A 92 -13.03 -12.40 -22.26
C LYS A 92 -14.27 -12.34 -21.38
N VAL A 93 -14.45 -13.31 -20.48
CA VAL A 93 -15.68 -13.45 -19.69
C VAL A 93 -15.74 -12.45 -18.52
N GLN A 94 -14.64 -11.73 -18.19
CA GLN A 94 -14.58 -10.69 -17.15
C GLN A 94 -15.15 -11.14 -15.77
N GLN A 95 -15.16 -12.44 -15.49
CA GLN A 95 -15.56 -12.99 -14.19
C GLN A 95 -14.30 -13.26 -13.38
N GLU A 96 -14.04 -12.35 -12.43
CA GLU A 96 -12.82 -12.19 -11.65
C GLU A 96 -12.64 -13.28 -10.57
N ASP A 97 -12.42 -14.54 -10.95
CA ASP A 97 -11.65 -15.42 -10.07
C ASP A 97 -10.16 -15.31 -10.47
N PRO A 98 -9.38 -14.45 -9.78
CA PRO A 98 -7.98 -14.25 -10.10
C PRO A 98 -7.17 -15.55 -9.94
N ASP A 99 -7.62 -16.50 -9.12
CA ASP A 99 -6.93 -17.77 -8.91
C ASP A 99 -7.15 -18.73 -10.07
N ILE A 100 -8.35 -18.76 -10.66
CA ILE A 100 -8.61 -19.53 -11.89
C ILE A 100 -7.76 -18.99 -13.04
N LEU A 101 -7.69 -17.66 -13.20
CA LEU A 101 -6.87 -17.04 -14.23
C LEU A 101 -5.38 -17.36 -14.04
N ARG A 102 -4.83 -17.14 -12.83
CA ARG A 102 -3.44 -17.50 -12.50
C ARG A 102 -3.14 -18.96 -12.79
N ARG A 103 -4.02 -19.88 -12.38
CA ARG A 103 -3.89 -21.32 -12.63
C ARG A 103 -3.88 -21.64 -14.12
N SER A 104 -4.77 -21.02 -14.89
CA SER A 104 -4.86 -21.23 -16.34
C SER A 104 -3.62 -20.74 -17.09
N VAL A 105 -3.09 -19.57 -16.72
CA VAL A 105 -1.85 -19.01 -17.28
C VAL A 105 -0.66 -19.90 -16.96
N ALA A 106 -0.55 -20.40 -15.72
CA ALA A 106 0.51 -21.32 -15.34
C ALA A 106 0.47 -22.64 -16.11
N LEU A 107 -0.73 -23.21 -16.34
CA LEU A 107 -0.89 -24.41 -17.16
C LEU A 107 -0.54 -24.15 -18.64
N TYR A 108 -0.88 -22.98 -19.16
CA TYR A 108 -0.46 -22.58 -20.51
C TYR A 108 1.06 -22.43 -20.63
N ALA A 109 1.72 -21.78 -19.68
CA ALA A 109 3.18 -21.68 -19.63
C ALA A 109 3.86 -23.06 -19.63
N ARG A 110 3.34 -23.99 -18.83
CA ARG A 110 3.80 -25.39 -18.81
C ARG A 110 3.61 -26.09 -20.15
N ALA A 111 2.47 -25.89 -20.82
CA ALA A 111 2.23 -26.47 -22.14
C ALA A 111 3.18 -25.89 -23.21
N CYS A 112 3.47 -24.59 -23.15
CA CYS A 112 4.41 -23.92 -24.04
C CYS A 112 5.86 -24.41 -23.88
N ALA A 113 6.23 -24.99 -22.73
CA ALA A 113 7.58 -25.49 -22.51
C ALA A 113 7.96 -26.67 -23.44
N ALA A 114 6.97 -27.45 -23.88
CA ALA A 114 7.21 -28.56 -24.82
C ALA A 114 7.32 -28.07 -26.27
N ARG A 115 6.45 -27.13 -26.67
CA ARG A 115 6.42 -26.54 -28.00
C ARG A 115 5.95 -25.09 -27.91
N PRO A 116 6.87 -24.12 -27.88
CA PRO A 116 6.49 -22.71 -27.74
C PRO A 116 5.84 -22.22 -29.05
N PRO A 117 4.67 -21.57 -28.97
CA PRO A 117 4.06 -20.97 -30.16
C PRO A 117 4.87 -19.75 -30.62
N ALA A 118 4.99 -19.55 -31.93
CA ALA A 118 5.80 -18.47 -32.51
C ALA A 118 5.27 -17.06 -32.18
N ASP A 119 3.97 -16.95 -31.92
CA ASP A 119 3.28 -15.72 -31.55
C ASP A 119 3.16 -15.55 -30.03
N LEU A 120 3.87 -16.36 -29.22
CA LEU A 120 3.85 -16.25 -27.75
C LEU A 120 4.17 -14.83 -27.24
N PRO A 121 5.20 -14.11 -27.76
CA PRO A 121 5.46 -12.74 -27.33
C PRO A 121 4.29 -11.79 -27.65
N ASP A 122 3.65 -11.96 -28.80
CA ASP A 122 2.52 -11.12 -29.21
C ASP A 122 1.31 -11.38 -28.32
N TRP A 123 1.04 -12.64 -27.99
CA TRP A 123 -0.05 -13.04 -27.09
C TRP A 123 0.16 -12.51 -25.66
N ILE A 124 1.38 -12.60 -25.13
CA ILE A 124 1.70 -12.05 -23.79
C ILE A 124 1.48 -10.53 -23.80
N ALA A 125 1.95 -9.84 -24.83
CA ALA A 125 1.79 -8.39 -24.95
C ALA A 125 0.31 -7.99 -25.07
N ASP A 126 -0.50 -8.74 -25.81
CA ASP A 126 -1.95 -8.49 -25.95
C ASP A 126 -2.69 -8.74 -24.63
N THR A 127 -2.38 -9.85 -23.97
CA THR A 127 -2.99 -10.24 -22.69
C THR A 127 -2.64 -9.26 -21.56
N ALA A 128 -1.35 -8.92 -21.42
CA ALA A 128 -0.89 -8.03 -20.36
C ALA A 128 -1.25 -6.55 -20.63
N LEU A 129 -1.09 -6.08 -21.87
CA LEU A 129 -1.24 -4.65 -22.19
C LEU A 129 -2.62 -4.29 -22.74
N GLY A 130 -3.28 -5.22 -23.44
CA GLY A 130 -4.62 -5.03 -23.99
C GLY A 130 -5.71 -5.32 -22.94
N HIS A 131 -5.56 -6.41 -22.20
CA HIS A 131 -6.54 -6.83 -21.18
C HIS A 131 -6.16 -6.45 -19.75
N GLY A 132 -4.95 -5.94 -19.51
CA GLY A 132 -4.50 -5.52 -18.16
C GLY A 132 -4.27 -6.68 -17.20
N VAL A 133 -4.16 -7.91 -17.72
CA VAL A 133 -3.97 -9.12 -16.92
C VAL A 133 -2.53 -9.18 -16.42
N ASP A 134 -2.37 -9.53 -15.15
CA ASP A 134 -1.05 -9.76 -14.56
C ASP A 134 -0.50 -11.11 -15.03
N VAL A 135 0.40 -11.08 -16.02
CA VAL A 135 1.09 -12.27 -16.54
C VAL A 135 2.47 -12.36 -15.91
N ASP A 136 2.74 -13.45 -15.20
CA ASP A 136 4.06 -13.72 -14.64
C ASP A 136 5.01 -14.23 -15.74
N LEU A 137 5.93 -13.37 -16.20
CA LEU A 137 6.90 -13.71 -17.24
C LEU A 137 7.89 -14.80 -16.83
N GLU A 138 8.15 -15.01 -15.53
CA GLU A 138 9.11 -16.02 -15.07
C GLU A 138 8.68 -17.42 -15.52
N LEU A 139 7.36 -17.68 -15.53
CA LEU A 139 6.77 -18.93 -16.02
C LEU A 139 7.03 -19.15 -17.52
N PHE A 140 7.20 -18.07 -18.29
CA PHE A 140 7.41 -18.10 -19.74
C PHE A 140 8.87 -17.92 -20.15
N ALA A 141 9.80 -17.71 -19.22
CA ALA A 141 11.21 -17.44 -19.52
C ALA A 141 11.85 -18.54 -20.39
N LYS A 142 11.63 -19.82 -20.04
CA LYS A 142 12.12 -20.96 -20.82
C LYS A 142 11.47 -21.07 -22.20
N PRO A 143 10.12 -21.05 -22.34
CA PRO A 143 9.45 -21.05 -23.65
C PRO A 143 9.82 -19.88 -24.57
N LEU A 144 10.02 -18.67 -24.03
CA LEU A 144 10.32 -17.47 -24.82
C LEU A 144 11.75 -17.48 -25.36
N GLY A 145 12.72 -17.86 -24.51
CA GLY A 145 14.14 -17.70 -24.80
C GLY A 145 14.54 -16.24 -25.11
N ASP A 146 15.80 -16.03 -25.46
CA ASP A 146 16.35 -14.68 -25.67
C ASP A 146 15.66 -13.95 -26.83
N ASN A 147 15.36 -14.66 -27.93
CA ASN A 147 14.68 -14.09 -29.09
C ASN A 147 13.25 -13.66 -28.78
N GLY A 148 12.51 -14.45 -27.98
CA GLY A 148 11.15 -14.11 -27.55
C GLY A 148 11.13 -12.91 -26.61
N LEU A 149 12.06 -12.88 -25.65
CA LEU A 149 12.25 -11.75 -24.74
C LEU A 149 12.62 -10.46 -25.48
N ALA A 150 13.52 -10.53 -26.46
CA ALA A 150 13.90 -9.37 -27.28
C ALA A 150 12.73 -8.83 -28.10
N LYS A 151 11.92 -9.72 -28.71
CA LYS A 151 10.69 -9.31 -29.41
C LYS A 151 9.69 -8.67 -28.46
N LEU A 152 9.50 -9.23 -27.26
CA LEU A 152 8.60 -8.68 -26.25
C LEU A 152 9.07 -7.29 -25.78
N LYS A 153 10.37 -7.11 -25.52
CA LYS A 153 10.98 -5.81 -25.21
C LYS A 153 10.70 -4.78 -26.29
N SER A 154 10.88 -5.13 -27.57
CA SER A 154 10.56 -4.23 -28.70
C SER A 154 9.09 -3.78 -28.75
N ILE A 155 8.15 -4.62 -28.28
CA ILE A 155 6.72 -4.26 -28.20
C ILE A 155 6.47 -3.34 -27.01
N VAL A 156 7.06 -3.67 -25.84
CA VAL A 156 6.92 -2.92 -24.59
C VAL A 156 7.50 -1.50 -24.72
N ASP A 157 8.69 -1.37 -25.33
CA ASP A 157 9.37 -0.08 -25.52
C ASP A 157 8.57 0.92 -26.37
N LYS A 158 7.63 0.43 -27.20
CA LYS A 158 6.76 1.27 -28.06
C LYS A 158 5.46 1.68 -27.38
N LYS A 159 5.13 1.09 -26.24
CA LYS A 159 3.90 1.37 -25.49
C LYS A 159 4.21 2.18 -24.23
N SER A 160 3.18 2.72 -23.62
CA SER A 160 3.29 3.46 -22.36
C SER A 160 2.16 3.06 -21.41
N GLY A 161 2.25 3.46 -20.15
CA GLY A 161 1.24 3.17 -19.12
C GLY A 161 1.66 2.12 -18.10
N ARG A 162 0.85 1.97 -17.06
CA ARG A 162 1.19 1.19 -15.85
C ARG A 162 1.42 -0.31 -16.12
N ALA A 163 0.63 -0.92 -17.01
CA ALA A 163 0.82 -2.32 -17.39
C ALA A 163 2.15 -2.51 -18.16
N THR A 164 2.52 -1.54 -18.99
CA THR A 164 3.78 -1.52 -19.73
C THR A 164 4.98 -1.39 -18.79
N GLU A 165 4.91 -0.51 -17.79
CA GLU A 165 5.97 -0.35 -16.77
C GLU A 165 6.20 -1.65 -15.98
N LYS A 166 5.12 -2.32 -15.57
CA LYS A 166 5.21 -3.60 -14.84
C LYS A 166 5.83 -4.71 -15.70
N LEU A 167 5.44 -4.79 -16.97
CA LEU A 167 5.98 -5.77 -17.89
C LEU A 167 7.45 -5.47 -18.26
N ALA A 168 7.81 -4.20 -18.41
CA ALA A 168 9.19 -3.76 -18.62
C ALA A 168 10.09 -4.12 -17.42
N GLU A 169 9.57 -3.99 -16.20
CA GLU A 169 10.28 -4.35 -14.97
C GLU A 169 10.62 -5.86 -14.94
N GLN A 170 9.62 -6.72 -15.17
CA GLN A 170 9.82 -8.18 -15.25
C GLN A 170 10.79 -8.57 -16.39
N LEU A 171 10.74 -7.90 -17.53
CA LEU A 171 11.69 -8.12 -18.64
C LEU A 171 13.13 -7.76 -18.24
N ALA A 172 13.33 -6.65 -17.55
CA ALA A 172 14.65 -6.23 -17.08
C ALA A 172 15.19 -7.22 -16.03
N GLU A 173 14.34 -7.76 -15.15
CA GLU A 173 14.71 -8.81 -14.19
C GLU A 173 15.15 -10.10 -14.89
N LEU A 174 14.37 -10.59 -15.86
CA LEU A 174 14.67 -11.83 -16.56
C LEU A 174 15.89 -11.72 -17.48
N SER A 175 16.08 -10.56 -18.12
CA SER A 175 17.26 -10.32 -18.96
C SER A 175 18.53 -10.02 -18.16
N GLY A 176 18.42 -9.75 -16.86
CA GLY A 176 19.53 -9.30 -16.02
C GLY A 176 20.01 -7.88 -16.37
N ASP A 177 19.19 -7.07 -17.05
CA ASP A 177 19.52 -5.69 -17.42
C ASP A 177 19.35 -4.77 -16.21
N VAL A 178 20.40 -4.75 -15.37
CA VAL A 178 20.45 -3.99 -14.11
C VAL A 178 20.22 -2.50 -14.34
N ASN A 179 20.76 -1.93 -15.42
CA ASN A 179 20.61 -0.50 -15.69
C ASN A 179 19.17 -0.14 -16.07
N ALA A 180 18.56 -0.92 -16.98
CA ALA A 180 17.16 -0.72 -17.33
C ALA A 180 16.25 -0.88 -16.11
N LEU A 181 16.51 -1.86 -15.24
CA LEU A 181 15.73 -2.06 -14.02
C LEU A 181 15.84 -0.87 -13.07
N LEU A 182 17.04 -0.32 -12.88
CA LEU A 182 17.24 0.88 -12.05
C LEU A 182 16.55 2.11 -12.62
N GLU A 183 16.57 2.30 -13.94
CA GLU A 183 15.83 3.40 -14.60
C GLU A 183 14.32 3.29 -14.42
N ILE A 184 13.78 2.07 -14.47
CA ILE A 184 12.35 1.82 -14.24
C ILE A 184 12.01 2.11 -12.77
N LEU A 185 12.78 1.56 -11.82
CA LEU A 185 12.54 1.75 -10.39
C LEU A 185 12.69 3.23 -9.97
N ALA A 186 13.58 4.00 -10.62
CA ALA A 186 13.75 5.42 -10.35
C ALA A 186 12.52 6.28 -10.75
N ARG A 187 11.68 5.81 -11.67
CA ARG A 187 10.44 6.49 -12.09
C ARG A 187 9.26 6.17 -11.17
N GLN A 188 9.36 5.12 -10.35
CA GLN A 188 8.29 4.70 -9.45
C GLN A 188 8.24 5.57 -8.18
N PRO A 189 7.08 5.64 -7.51
CA PRO A 189 6.96 6.33 -6.23
C PRO A 189 7.94 5.78 -5.18
N ASP A 190 8.58 6.67 -4.41
CA ASP A 190 9.62 6.32 -3.43
C ASP A 190 9.07 5.57 -2.19
N ARG A 191 8.72 4.31 -2.39
CA ARG A 191 8.23 3.39 -1.35
C ARG A 191 9.38 2.56 -0.80
N LEU A 192 9.22 2.11 0.45
CA LEU A 192 10.21 1.24 1.10
C LEU A 192 10.52 -0.01 0.26
N GLU A 193 9.49 -0.62 -0.34
CA GLU A 193 9.61 -1.79 -1.22
C GLU A 193 10.52 -1.51 -2.42
N VAL A 194 10.33 -0.37 -3.10
CA VAL A 194 11.15 0.05 -4.26
C VAL A 194 12.60 0.29 -3.83
N ARG A 195 12.82 0.94 -2.69
CA ARG A 195 14.17 1.18 -2.15
C ARG A 195 14.91 -0.11 -1.82
N LEU A 196 14.23 -1.06 -1.17
CA LEU A 196 14.80 -2.37 -0.86
C LEU A 196 15.11 -3.16 -2.13
N LYS A 197 14.25 -3.05 -3.15
CA LYS A 197 14.46 -3.66 -4.45
C LYS A 197 15.69 -3.10 -5.16
N VAL A 198 15.87 -1.78 -5.20
CA VAL A 198 17.07 -1.14 -5.77
C VAL A 198 18.35 -1.64 -5.08
N VAL A 199 18.37 -1.70 -3.75
CA VAL A 199 19.54 -2.20 -3.00
C VAL A 199 19.82 -3.67 -3.32
N ARG A 200 18.78 -4.51 -3.39
CA ARG A 200 18.91 -5.93 -3.73
C ARG A 200 19.51 -6.11 -5.11
N VAL A 201 18.94 -5.45 -6.13
CA VAL A 201 19.37 -5.50 -7.53
C VAL A 201 20.84 -5.09 -7.65
N LEU A 202 21.25 -3.98 -7.03
CA LEU A 202 22.64 -3.52 -7.05
C LEU A 202 23.60 -4.53 -6.39
N ARG A 203 23.17 -5.19 -5.31
CA ARG A 203 23.99 -6.18 -4.60
C ARG A 203 24.15 -7.48 -5.39
N GLU A 204 23.06 -7.99 -5.96
CA GLU A 204 23.06 -9.19 -6.82
C GLU A 204 23.93 -8.98 -8.07
N ALA A 205 23.96 -7.75 -8.59
CA ALA A 205 24.84 -7.34 -9.69
C ALA A 205 26.31 -7.12 -9.30
N GLY A 206 26.69 -7.28 -8.02
CA GLY A 206 28.04 -7.01 -7.53
C GLY A 206 28.40 -5.52 -7.38
N ARG A 207 27.48 -4.60 -7.67
CA ARG A 207 27.64 -3.12 -7.57
C ARG A 207 27.49 -2.65 -6.12
N THR A 208 28.25 -3.25 -5.22
CA THR A 208 28.11 -3.06 -3.76
C THR A 208 28.35 -1.61 -3.34
N ALA A 209 29.31 -0.91 -3.96
CA ALA A 209 29.59 0.49 -3.67
C ALA A 209 28.36 1.39 -3.96
N GLU A 210 27.68 1.15 -5.06
CA GLU A 210 26.48 1.89 -5.45
C GLU A 210 25.28 1.54 -4.56
N ALA A 211 25.14 0.27 -4.17
CA ALA A 211 24.12 -0.15 -3.20
C ALA A 211 24.28 0.59 -1.87
N VAL A 212 25.52 0.70 -1.38
CA VAL A 212 25.84 1.44 -0.14
C VAL A 212 25.58 2.94 -0.32
N ALA A 213 26.01 3.53 -1.43
CA ALA A 213 25.77 4.95 -1.72
C ALA A 213 24.27 5.26 -1.83
N TYR A 214 23.49 4.41 -2.49
CA TYR A 214 22.04 4.53 -2.59
C TYR A 214 21.37 4.39 -1.22
N ALA A 215 21.76 3.38 -0.41
CA ALA A 215 21.22 3.20 0.94
C ALA A 215 21.57 4.38 1.86
N ALA A 216 22.78 4.93 1.75
CA ALA A 216 23.17 6.15 2.46
C ALA A 216 22.33 7.35 2.00
N ARG A 217 22.12 7.53 0.69
CA ARG A 217 21.25 8.58 0.14
C ARG A 217 19.81 8.44 0.61
N VAL A 218 19.25 7.23 0.61
CA VAL A 218 17.89 6.94 1.09
C VAL A 218 17.76 7.21 2.58
N ARG A 219 18.75 6.80 3.37
CA ARG A 219 18.81 7.09 4.82
C ARG A 219 18.88 8.60 5.07
N ASN A 220 19.66 9.32 4.25
CA ASN A 220 19.83 10.75 4.35
C ASN A 220 18.70 11.55 3.67
N GLY A 221 17.83 10.88 2.88
CA GLY A 221 16.80 11.48 2.02
C GLY A 221 15.36 11.29 2.53
N ALA A 222 15.17 10.79 3.75
CA ALA A 222 13.90 10.82 4.48
C ALA A 222 13.93 11.74 5.72
N ALA A 223 15.06 12.43 5.96
CA ALA A 223 15.16 13.53 6.91
C ALA A 223 15.30 14.83 6.10
N PRO A 224 14.56 15.91 6.41
CA PRO A 224 14.91 17.23 5.90
C PRO A 224 16.37 17.49 6.27
N GLU A 225 17.19 17.98 5.34
CA GLU A 225 18.64 18.19 5.48
C GLU A 225 18.99 18.59 6.92
N GLU A 226 19.38 17.60 7.71
CA GLU A 226 19.77 17.83 9.08
C GLU A 226 21.08 18.59 8.97
N LYS A 227 21.07 19.87 9.34
CA LYS A 227 22.24 20.74 9.18
C LYS A 227 23.45 20.02 9.75
N GLU A 228 24.62 20.18 9.14
CA GLU A 228 25.85 19.57 9.68
C GLU A 228 26.07 19.92 11.17
N SER A 229 25.59 21.11 11.58
CA SER A 229 25.49 21.53 12.99
C SER A 229 24.60 20.62 13.85
N ASP A 230 23.41 20.27 13.38
CA ASP A 230 22.45 19.40 14.07
C ASP A 230 23.01 17.99 14.26
N GLN A 231 23.59 17.42 13.20
CA GLN A 231 24.23 16.09 13.24
C GLN A 231 25.39 16.05 14.23
N ARG A 232 26.22 17.10 14.22
CA ARG A 232 27.34 17.24 15.16
C ARG A 232 26.85 17.30 16.60
N VAL A 233 25.79 18.05 16.88
CA VAL A 233 25.21 18.13 18.22
C VAL A 233 24.66 16.79 18.68
N ARG A 234 23.92 16.08 17.83
CA ARG A 234 23.40 14.75 18.17
C ARG A 234 24.50 13.72 18.41
N ALA A 235 25.60 13.78 17.66
CA ALA A 235 26.78 12.95 17.92
C ALA A 235 27.41 13.27 19.29
N LEU A 236 27.57 14.55 19.63
CA LEU A 236 28.07 14.96 20.95
C LEU A 236 27.14 14.51 22.09
N LEU A 237 25.82 14.55 21.90
CA LEU A 237 24.86 14.03 22.87
C LEU A 237 24.96 12.51 23.03
N ALA A 238 25.14 11.76 21.93
CA ALA A 238 25.32 10.31 21.97
C ALA A 238 26.59 9.91 22.73
N ASP A 239 27.65 10.72 22.62
CA ASP A 239 28.91 10.55 23.36
C ASP A 239 28.84 11.06 24.82
N GLY A 240 27.69 11.56 25.27
CA GLY A 240 27.49 12.11 26.62
C GLY A 240 28.16 13.47 26.88
N ARG A 241 28.63 14.16 25.83
CA ARG A 241 29.35 15.44 25.90
C ARG A 241 28.37 16.62 25.89
N THR A 242 27.56 16.72 26.94
CA THR A 242 26.43 17.66 27.05
C THR A 242 26.83 19.14 27.00
N GLU A 243 27.92 19.54 27.65
CA GLU A 243 28.43 20.93 27.61
C GLU A 243 28.86 21.36 26.21
N GLU A 244 29.53 20.46 25.48
CA GLU A 244 29.99 20.72 24.12
C GLU A 244 28.82 20.75 23.13
N ALA A 245 27.84 19.86 23.33
CA ALA A 245 26.59 19.88 22.58
C ALA A 245 25.86 21.22 22.76
N TRP A 246 25.77 21.74 23.99
CA TRP A 246 25.16 23.05 24.26
C TRP A 246 25.91 24.21 23.59
N ALA A 247 27.24 24.21 23.63
CA ALA A 247 28.05 25.22 22.96
C ALA A 247 27.85 25.21 21.42
N ALA A 248 27.75 24.02 20.83
CA ALA A 248 27.54 23.84 19.39
C ALA A 248 26.09 24.08 18.93
N ALA A 249 25.10 23.98 19.82
CA ALA A 249 23.68 24.11 19.51
C ALA A 249 23.25 25.49 18.98
N ARG A 250 24.08 26.54 19.14
CA ARG A 250 23.76 27.92 18.71
C ARG A 250 23.48 28.05 17.21
N GLN A 251 24.02 27.16 16.38
CA GLN A 251 23.86 27.16 14.93
C GLN A 251 22.91 26.06 14.43
N CYS A 252 22.21 25.38 15.34
CA CYS A 252 21.33 24.26 15.03
C CYS A 252 19.90 24.71 14.71
N SER A 253 19.09 23.79 14.21
CA SER A 253 17.64 23.93 14.14
C SER A 253 17.02 24.11 15.54
N LEU A 254 15.82 24.68 15.57
CA LEU A 254 15.12 24.94 16.84
C LEU A 254 14.75 23.63 17.54
N GLU A 255 14.45 22.59 16.75
CA GLU A 255 14.13 21.25 17.19
C GLU A 255 15.31 20.64 17.97
N VAL A 256 16.52 20.67 17.39
CA VAL A 256 17.73 20.15 18.05
C VAL A 256 18.14 21.03 19.23
N LEU A 257 17.97 22.35 19.14
CA LEU A 257 18.24 23.24 20.28
C LEU A 257 17.34 22.91 21.48
N VAL A 258 16.08 22.50 21.24
CA VAL A 258 15.15 22.06 22.29
C VAL A 258 15.57 20.71 22.89
N GLU A 259 16.04 19.76 22.07
CA GLU A 259 16.57 18.47 22.56
C GLU A 259 17.73 18.70 23.55
N VAL A 260 18.68 19.58 23.21
CA VAL A 260 19.80 19.91 24.12
C VAL A 260 19.30 20.66 25.35
N ALA A 261 18.33 21.55 25.21
CA ALA A 261 17.74 22.28 26.32
C ALA A 261 17.03 21.36 27.33
N GLU A 262 16.41 20.26 26.88
CA GLU A 262 15.78 19.24 27.75
C GLU A 262 16.80 18.51 28.64
N LEU A 263 18.05 18.41 28.21
CA LEU A 263 19.13 17.89 29.04
C LEU A 263 19.68 18.99 29.96
N ARG A 264 19.91 20.18 29.41
CA ARG A 264 20.52 21.31 30.13
C ARG A 264 19.66 21.85 31.26
N GLU A 265 18.34 21.71 31.16
CA GLU A 265 17.41 22.21 32.18
C GLU A 265 17.53 21.51 33.55
N GLN A 266 18.21 20.36 33.63
CA GLN A 266 18.43 19.68 34.90
C GLN A 266 19.34 20.51 35.80
N ASP A 267 20.42 21.02 35.22
CA ASP A 267 21.48 21.74 35.92
C ASP A 267 21.32 23.27 35.80
N HIS A 268 20.84 23.76 34.65
CA HIS A 268 20.76 25.19 34.33
C HIS A 268 19.34 25.59 33.85
N PRO A 269 18.32 25.57 34.73
CA PRO A 269 16.93 25.82 34.36
C PRO A 269 16.66 27.24 33.83
N ALA A 270 17.50 28.23 34.18
CA ALA A 270 17.37 29.60 33.71
C ALA A 270 17.84 29.81 32.25
N GLU A 271 18.93 29.12 31.85
CA GLU A 271 19.57 29.30 30.53
C GLU A 271 18.70 28.81 29.37
N VAL A 272 17.81 27.86 29.63
CA VAL A 272 16.95 27.22 28.63
C VAL A 272 15.62 27.95 28.42
N LEU A 273 15.27 28.91 29.27
CA LEU A 273 13.95 29.56 29.25
C LEU A 273 13.65 30.19 27.89
N ASP A 274 14.62 30.91 27.31
CA ASP A 274 14.42 31.59 26.04
C ASP A 274 14.35 30.62 24.84
N VAL A 275 14.99 29.45 24.93
CA VAL A 275 14.84 28.38 23.93
C VAL A 275 13.39 27.89 23.91
N TYR A 276 12.83 27.61 25.08
CA TYR A 276 11.45 27.16 25.18
C TYR A 276 10.44 28.25 24.79
N LYS A 277 10.69 29.52 25.10
CA LYS A 277 9.84 30.64 24.63
C LYS A 277 9.79 30.70 23.11
N ARG A 278 10.96 30.67 22.45
CA ARG A 278 11.04 30.63 20.97
C ARG A 278 10.31 29.42 20.39
N HIS A 279 10.42 28.26 21.05
CA HIS A 279 9.69 27.06 20.62
C HIS A 279 8.17 27.22 20.77
N VAL A 280 7.69 27.84 21.84
CA VAL A 280 6.27 28.17 21.99
C VAL A 280 5.78 29.07 20.85
N ASP A 281 6.54 30.12 20.53
CA ASP A 281 6.17 31.02 19.43
C ASP A 281 6.10 30.28 18.09
N HIS A 282 7.12 29.46 17.79
CA HIS A 282 7.13 28.63 16.59
C HIS A 282 5.92 27.67 16.50
N LEU A 283 5.57 27.01 17.61
CA LEU A 283 4.38 26.14 17.66
C LEU A 283 3.08 26.93 17.43
N ILE A 284 2.98 28.16 17.93
CA ILE A 284 1.81 29.02 17.73
C ILE A 284 1.69 29.51 16.27
N GLU A 285 2.81 29.63 15.56
CA GLU A 285 2.86 30.03 14.15
C GLU A 285 2.31 28.97 13.19
N GLN A 286 2.38 27.68 13.54
CA GLN A 286 1.85 26.57 12.73
C GLN A 286 0.31 26.59 12.59
N LYS A 287 -0.38 27.31 13.50
CA LYS A 287 -1.81 27.66 13.42
C LYS A 287 -2.83 26.52 13.48
N ASP A 288 -2.44 25.29 13.78
CA ASP A 288 -3.33 24.15 13.95
C ASP A 288 -3.52 23.74 15.42
N ALA A 289 -4.50 22.86 15.66
CA ALA A 289 -4.87 22.44 17.01
C ALA A 289 -3.77 21.61 17.72
N VAL A 290 -3.01 20.78 16.97
CA VAL A 290 -1.99 19.91 17.54
C VAL A 290 -0.83 20.75 18.08
N HIS A 291 -0.36 21.72 17.30
CA HIS A 291 0.73 22.59 17.75
C HIS A 291 0.31 23.55 18.87
N TYR A 292 -0.96 23.96 18.95
CA TYR A 292 -1.46 24.71 20.11
C TYR A 292 -1.47 23.88 21.41
N GLU A 293 -1.82 22.60 21.34
CA GLU A 293 -1.72 21.70 22.50
C GLU A 293 -0.26 21.53 22.95
N LEU A 294 0.66 21.35 21.99
CA LEU A 294 2.09 21.28 22.27
C LEU A 294 2.63 22.59 22.88
N ALA A 295 2.22 23.75 22.36
CA ALA A 295 2.57 25.05 22.92
C ALA A 295 2.12 25.17 24.38
N ALA A 296 0.88 24.75 24.69
CA ALA A 296 0.37 24.76 26.06
C ALA A 296 1.17 23.81 26.98
N LYS A 297 1.60 22.64 26.49
CA LYS A 297 2.51 21.74 27.23
C LYS A 297 3.87 22.41 27.50
N ARG A 298 4.46 23.07 26.50
CA ARG A 298 5.73 23.81 26.65
C ARG A 298 5.59 25.01 27.61
N LEU A 299 4.45 25.70 27.63
CA LEU A 299 4.18 26.76 28.63
C LEU A 299 4.13 26.24 30.07
N ARG A 300 3.57 25.03 30.30
CA ARG A 300 3.61 24.41 31.64
C ARG A 300 5.06 24.12 32.06
N LYS A 301 5.89 23.68 31.11
CA LYS A 301 7.32 23.43 31.33
C LYS A 301 8.04 24.73 31.69
N ILE A 302 7.84 25.80 30.92
CA ILE A 302 8.40 27.13 31.21
C ILE A 302 8.01 27.60 32.62
N ARG A 303 6.74 27.43 33.03
CA ARG A 303 6.30 27.75 34.41
C ARG A 303 7.08 26.99 35.48
N GLN A 304 7.39 25.71 35.24
CA GLN A 304 8.20 24.90 36.16
C GLN A 304 9.65 25.39 36.18
N LEU A 305 10.21 25.74 35.03
CA LEU A 305 11.58 26.25 34.90
C LEU A 305 11.76 27.59 35.62
N TYR A 306 10.83 28.54 35.49
CA TYR A 306 10.86 29.79 36.25
C TYR A 306 10.90 29.57 37.77
N ARG A 307 10.17 28.57 38.30
CA ARG A 307 10.23 28.21 39.73
C ARG A 307 11.58 27.63 40.11
N ARG A 308 12.10 26.70 39.30
CA ARG A 308 13.41 26.06 39.55
C ARG A 308 14.57 27.06 39.43
N ALA A 309 14.42 28.08 38.60
CA ALA A 309 15.36 29.20 38.45
C ALA A 309 15.26 30.26 39.57
N GLY A 310 14.33 30.11 40.53
CA GLY A 310 14.19 31.05 41.64
C GLY A 310 13.49 32.37 41.28
N ILE A 311 12.91 32.47 40.08
CA ILE A 311 12.23 33.67 39.56
C ILE A 311 10.78 33.38 39.14
N PRO A 312 9.93 32.80 40.02
CA PRO A 312 8.57 32.41 39.67
C PRO A 312 7.65 33.59 39.30
N ALA A 313 7.98 34.81 39.79
CA ALA A 313 7.20 36.01 39.53
C ALA A 313 7.20 36.42 38.05
N GLU A 314 8.26 36.11 37.32
CA GLU A 314 8.47 36.47 35.91
C GLU A 314 7.60 35.66 34.93
N PHE A 315 7.01 34.54 35.38
CA PHE A 315 6.13 33.75 34.52
C PHE A 315 4.80 34.47 34.20
N THR A 316 4.23 35.17 35.18
CA THR A 316 2.96 35.88 35.03
C THR A 316 2.99 36.99 33.98
N PRO A 317 3.97 37.93 33.99
CA PRO A 317 4.06 38.95 32.95
C PRO A 317 4.31 38.36 31.57
N TYR A 318 5.19 37.34 31.45
CA TYR A 318 5.41 36.64 30.18
C TYR A 318 4.12 36.02 29.62
N LEU A 319 3.36 35.31 30.45
CA LEU A 319 2.09 34.72 30.02
C LEU A 319 1.06 35.79 29.63
N ALA A 320 1.01 36.91 30.34
CA ALA A 320 0.10 38.02 30.03
C ALA A 320 0.42 38.64 28.66
N GLU A 321 1.68 38.86 28.37
CA GLU A 321 2.14 39.34 27.06
C GLU A 321 1.75 38.36 25.94
N LEU A 322 2.07 37.07 26.11
CA LEU A 322 1.73 36.05 25.11
C LEU A 322 0.22 35.97 24.83
N VAL A 323 -0.61 36.03 25.88
CA VAL A 323 -2.07 35.99 25.77
C VAL A 323 -2.61 37.25 25.11
N THR A 324 -2.05 38.42 25.40
CA THR A 324 -2.49 39.68 24.76
C THR A 324 -2.15 39.71 23.26
N VAL A 325 -0.97 39.24 22.87
CA VAL A 325 -0.54 39.10 21.46
C VAL A 325 -1.44 38.12 20.71
N HIS A 326 -1.77 36.97 21.31
CA HIS A 326 -2.53 35.91 20.66
C HIS A 326 -4.01 35.81 21.04
N LYS A 327 -4.59 36.88 21.62
CA LYS A 327 -5.98 36.89 22.13
C LYS A 327 -7.06 36.46 21.14
N ARG A 328 -6.82 36.65 19.83
CA ARG A 328 -7.75 36.28 18.75
C ARG A 328 -7.73 34.77 18.42
N LYS A 329 -6.72 34.03 18.86
CA LYS A 329 -6.58 32.58 18.63
C LYS A 329 -7.35 31.81 19.71
N ALA A 330 -8.68 31.79 19.62
CA ALA A 330 -9.56 31.18 20.63
C ALA A 330 -9.19 29.73 20.99
N ARG A 331 -8.76 28.93 20.01
CA ARG A 331 -8.32 27.55 20.23
C ARG A 331 -7.07 27.48 21.12
N LEU A 332 -6.05 28.31 20.86
CA LEU A 332 -4.86 28.40 21.70
C LEU A 332 -5.22 28.78 23.14
N ILE A 333 -6.10 29.77 23.34
CA ILE A 333 -6.54 30.18 24.68
C ILE A 333 -7.26 29.03 25.41
N ALA A 334 -8.05 28.23 24.68
CA ALA A 334 -8.69 27.05 25.25
C ALA A 334 -7.66 26.00 25.68
N GLU A 335 -6.65 25.69 24.85
CA GLU A 335 -5.58 24.74 25.19
C GLU A 335 -4.76 25.20 26.42
N ILE A 336 -4.47 26.50 26.53
CA ILE A 336 -3.78 27.08 27.71
C ILE A 336 -4.60 26.88 29.00
N ARG A 337 -5.93 27.06 28.94
CA ARG A 337 -6.82 26.79 30.09
C ARG A 337 -6.83 25.30 30.44
N GLN A 338 -6.94 24.43 29.45
CA GLN A 338 -6.91 22.97 29.64
C GLN A 338 -5.59 22.48 30.26
N ALA A 339 -4.48 23.15 29.92
CA ALA A 339 -3.17 22.95 30.52
C ALA A 339 -3.09 23.36 32.01
N ARG A 340 -4.19 23.79 32.65
CA ARG A 340 -4.26 24.24 34.05
C ARG A 340 -3.27 25.38 34.34
N ILE A 341 -3.13 26.28 33.38
CA ILE A 341 -2.41 27.53 33.54
C ILE A 341 -3.44 28.61 33.82
N ALA A 342 -3.33 29.27 34.98
CA ALA A 342 -4.20 30.38 35.32
C ALA A 342 -3.91 31.54 34.36
N LEU A 343 -4.91 31.94 33.59
CA LEU A 343 -4.79 33.10 32.73
C LEU A 343 -4.79 34.36 33.61
N PRO A 344 -3.93 35.35 33.31
CA PRO A 344 -4.00 36.64 33.97
C PRO A 344 -5.38 37.25 33.75
N LYS A 345 -5.90 37.94 34.78
CA LYS A 345 -7.13 38.72 34.64
C LYS A 345 -6.82 39.85 33.64
N GLY A 346 -7.52 39.83 32.52
CA GLY A 346 -7.39 40.84 31.46
C GLY A 346 -7.91 42.19 31.88
#